data_AF-A0A350D2I5-F1
#
_entry.id   AF-A0A350D2I5-F1
#
_cell.length_a   1.000
_cell.length_b   1.000
_cell.length_c   1.000
_cell.angle_alpha   90.00
_cell.angle_beta   90.00
_cell.angle_gamma   90.00
#
_symmetry.space_group_name_H-M   'P 1'
#
loop_
_entity.id
_entity.type
_entity.pdbx_description
1 polymer ?
#
loop_
_entity_poly.entity_id
_entity_poly.type
_entity_poly.pdbx_seq_one_letter_code
_entity_poly.pdbx_strand_id
1 'polypeptide(L)'
;MDRVYSIEERVVLIVKEFTEDLDKKEPFPSHLSEYRFRLKSKLVELINQFTDPQMRNTSFDSALEGIMKSLEEVITQTDFQNKENLHRLIRSLEETNEVLKEFLYGDQIRDKSVLSKVSGKIGEWVENLKMEFKRRHGGLLNFIKSLFGK
;
A
#
# COMPACT_ATOMS: atom_id res chain seq x y z
N MET A 1 22.58 18.44 -7.71
CA MET A 1 22.65 17.24 -8.57
C MET A 1 21.31 16.55 -8.45
N ASP A 2 20.57 16.44 -9.55
CA ASP A 2 19.31 15.69 -9.55
C ASP A 2 19.66 14.21 -9.35
N ARG A 3 19.14 13.60 -8.27
CA ARG A 3 19.36 12.20 -7.96
C ARG A 3 18.62 11.36 -9.01
N VAL A 4 19.36 10.57 -9.79
CA VAL A 4 18.76 9.63 -10.74
C VAL A 4 18.30 8.40 -9.97
N TYR A 5 17.00 8.28 -9.76
CA TYR A 5 16.41 7.13 -9.07
C TYR A 5 16.36 5.89 -9.96
N SER A 6 16.72 4.74 -9.40
CA SER A 6 16.50 3.42 -10.01
C SER A 6 15.00 3.14 -10.18
N ILE A 7 14.62 2.16 -11.00
CA ILE A 7 13.20 1.85 -11.20
C ILE A 7 12.60 1.24 -9.92
N GLU A 8 13.37 0.46 -9.17
CA GLU A 8 13.01 -0.04 -7.84
C GLU A 8 12.74 1.13 -6.88
N GLU A 9 13.65 2.12 -6.81
CA GLU A 9 13.46 3.31 -5.97
C GLU A 9 12.20 4.09 -6.39
N ARG A 10 11.91 4.18 -7.69
CA ARG A 10 10.69 4.84 -8.20
C ARG A 10 9.41 4.11 -7.79
N VAL A 11 9.41 2.76 -7.74
CA VAL A 11 8.28 1.99 -7.22
C VAL A 11 8.03 2.38 -5.76
N VAL A 12 9.08 2.41 -4.94
CA VAL A 12 8.97 2.77 -3.51
C VAL A 12 8.50 4.22 -3.35
N LEU A 13 9.02 5.14 -4.16
CA LEU A 13 8.60 6.55 -4.14
C LEU A 13 7.12 6.73 -4.45
N ILE A 14 6.56 5.97 -5.40
CA ILE A 14 5.11 6.03 -5.69
C ILE A 14 4.28 5.67 -4.46
N VAL A 15 4.69 4.64 -3.72
CA VAL A 15 4.02 4.24 -2.46
C VAL A 15 4.18 5.34 -1.42
N LYS A 16 5.40 5.84 -1.22
CA LYS A 16 5.71 6.87 -0.23
C LYS A 16 4.96 8.18 -0.50
N GLU A 17 5.05 8.74 -1.71
CA GLU A 17 4.37 9.97 -2.12
C GLU A 17 2.84 9.88 -1.95
N PHE A 18 2.28 8.70 -2.19
CA PHE A 18 0.85 8.50 -2.02
C PHE A 18 0.44 8.30 -0.55
N THR A 19 1.28 7.69 0.27
CA THR A 19 0.96 7.42 1.67
C THR A 19 1.34 8.57 2.60
N GLU A 20 2.18 9.50 2.14
CA GLU A 20 2.40 10.79 2.78
C GLU A 20 1.18 11.72 2.60
N ASP A 21 0.85 12.44 3.67
CA ASP A 21 -0.22 13.45 3.70
C ASP A 21 -1.57 12.93 3.16
N LEU A 22 -1.97 11.71 3.55
CA LEU A 22 -3.24 11.09 3.12
C LEU A 22 -4.47 11.95 3.44
N ASP A 23 -4.42 12.74 4.51
CA ASP A 23 -5.44 13.71 4.91
C ASP A 23 -5.63 14.83 3.88
N LYS A 24 -4.59 15.19 3.13
CA LYS A 24 -4.62 16.28 2.14
C LYS A 24 -5.05 15.85 0.74
N LYS A 25 -5.28 14.55 0.50
CA LYS A 25 -5.62 14.03 -0.83
C LYS A 25 -7.12 14.11 -1.10
N GLU A 26 -7.52 15.11 -1.89
CA GLU A 26 -8.92 15.33 -2.27
C GLU A 26 -9.08 15.60 -3.77
N PRO A 27 -9.98 14.88 -4.49
CA PRO A 27 -10.82 13.79 -4.00
C PRO A 27 -10.04 12.48 -3.78
N PHE A 28 -10.10 11.91 -2.58
CA PHE A 28 -9.34 10.69 -2.24
C PHE A 28 -9.53 9.52 -3.23
N PRO A 29 -10.76 9.19 -3.70
CA PRO A 29 -10.95 8.08 -4.65
C PRO A 29 -10.20 8.25 -5.97
N SER A 30 -10.13 9.48 -6.48
CA SER A 30 -9.41 9.78 -7.72
C SER A 30 -7.91 9.60 -7.55
N HIS A 31 -7.35 10.12 -6.46
CA HIS A 31 -5.93 9.93 -6.14
C HIS A 31 -5.58 8.46 -5.88
N LEU A 32 -6.46 7.70 -5.21
CA LEU A 32 -6.28 6.28 -4.97
C LEU A 32 -6.26 5.48 -6.28
N SER A 33 -7.14 5.83 -7.23
CA SER A 33 -7.16 5.22 -8.56
C SER A 33 -5.90 5.53 -9.37
N GLU A 34 -5.44 6.78 -9.35
CA GLU A 34 -4.19 7.19 -9.99
C GLU A 34 -2.98 6.47 -9.38
N TYR A 35 -2.93 6.40 -8.05
CA TYR A 35 -1.90 5.66 -7.32
C TYR A 35 -1.83 4.20 -7.75
N ARG A 36 -2.99 3.51 -7.74
CA ARG A 36 -3.09 2.11 -8.17
C ARG A 36 -2.54 1.93 -9.58
N PHE A 37 -2.93 2.80 -10.51
CA PHE A 37 -2.46 2.78 -11.89
C PHE A 37 -0.94 2.99 -11.96
N ARG A 38 -0.41 4.05 -11.34
CA ARG A 38 1.02 4.37 -11.33
C ARG A 38 1.87 3.23 -10.76
N LEU A 39 1.46 2.67 -9.62
CA LEU A 39 2.16 1.57 -8.97
C LEU A 39 2.19 0.35 -9.88
N LYS A 40 1.04 -0.06 -10.41
CA LYS A 40 0.93 -1.22 -11.31
C LYS A 40 1.79 -1.03 -12.55
N SER A 41 1.68 0.11 -13.23
CA SER A 41 2.47 0.40 -14.43
C SER A 41 3.96 0.35 -14.15
N LYS A 42 4.41 0.89 -13.01
CA LYS A 42 5.82 0.92 -12.66
C LYS A 42 6.37 -0.47 -12.30
N LEU A 43 5.58 -1.30 -11.62
CA LEU A 43 5.94 -2.70 -11.36
C LEU A 43 6.02 -3.52 -12.66
N VAL A 44 5.08 -3.31 -13.60
CA VAL A 44 5.14 -3.94 -14.93
C VAL A 44 6.39 -3.51 -15.69
N GLU A 45 6.74 -2.22 -15.65
CA GLU A 45 7.97 -1.70 -16.26
C GLU A 45 9.22 -2.34 -15.66
N LEU A 46 9.30 -2.42 -14.33
CA LEU A 46 10.40 -3.06 -13.60
C LEU A 46 10.62 -4.50 -14.07
N ILE A 47 9.55 -5.27 -14.18
CA ILE A 47 9.60 -6.67 -14.59
C ILE A 47 10.09 -6.82 -16.04
N ASN A 48 9.64 -5.93 -16.93
CA ASN A 48 9.95 -6.00 -18.35
C ASN A 48 11.29 -5.36 -18.73
N GLN A 49 11.92 -4.61 -17.83
CA GLN A 49 13.24 -4.02 -18.06
C GLN A 49 14.34 -5.08 -18.21
N PHE A 50 14.18 -6.23 -17.57
CA PHE A 50 15.19 -7.29 -17.54
C PHE A 50 14.79 -8.47 -18.41
N THR A 51 15.69 -8.87 -19.31
CA THR A 51 15.58 -10.11 -20.09
C THR A 51 16.01 -11.33 -19.28
N ASP A 52 16.94 -11.15 -18.33
CA ASP A 52 17.40 -12.19 -17.41
C ASP A 52 16.35 -12.41 -16.30
N PRO A 53 15.76 -13.62 -16.19
CA PRO A 53 14.80 -13.95 -15.14
C PRO A 53 15.34 -13.77 -13.71
N GLN A 54 16.64 -13.97 -13.48
CA GLN A 54 17.23 -13.86 -12.15
C GLN A 54 17.31 -12.39 -11.71
N MET A 55 17.85 -11.51 -12.58
CA MET A 55 17.88 -10.07 -12.31
C MET A 55 16.48 -9.50 -12.10
N ARG A 56 15.51 -9.93 -12.92
CA ARG A 56 14.11 -9.57 -12.77
C ARG A 56 13.55 -9.91 -11.39
N ASN A 57 13.74 -11.16 -10.94
CA ASN A 57 13.26 -11.58 -9.62
C ASN A 57 13.94 -10.76 -8.51
N THR A 58 15.27 -10.59 -8.56
CA THR A 58 16.01 -9.82 -7.53
C THR A 58 15.56 -8.36 -7.47
N SER A 59 15.42 -7.69 -8.61
CA SER A 59 14.94 -6.30 -8.66
C SER A 59 13.49 -6.18 -8.17
N PHE A 60 12.63 -7.14 -8.54
CA PHE A 60 11.26 -7.18 -8.07
C PHE A 60 11.19 -7.39 -6.55
N ASP A 61 11.95 -8.35 -6.01
CA ASP A 61 12.02 -8.61 -4.57
C ASP A 61 12.53 -7.40 -3.80
N SER A 62 13.56 -6.71 -4.31
CA SER A 62 14.06 -5.47 -3.71
C SER A 62 12.99 -4.37 -3.67
N ALA A 63 12.21 -4.21 -4.76
CA ALA A 63 11.10 -3.27 -4.78
C ALA A 63 10.00 -3.65 -3.78
N LEU A 64 9.66 -4.95 -3.66
CA LEU A 64 8.66 -5.44 -2.71
C LEU A 64 9.07 -5.19 -1.25
N GLU A 65 10.33 -5.44 -0.90
CA GLU A 65 10.85 -5.14 0.43
C GLU A 65 10.82 -3.63 0.72
N GLY A 66 11.16 -2.81 -0.28
CA GLY A 66 11.06 -1.36 -0.19
C GLY A 66 9.62 -0.86 0.03
N ILE A 67 8.65 -1.42 -0.70
CA ILE A 67 7.22 -1.15 -0.48
C ILE A 67 6.83 -1.51 0.95
N MET A 68 7.15 -2.74 1.38
CA MET A 68 6.79 -3.22 2.72
C MET A 68 7.31 -2.28 3.81
N LYS A 69 8.59 -1.89 3.72
CA LYS A 69 9.20 -0.97 4.67
C LYS A 69 8.52 0.41 4.66
N SER A 70 8.24 0.96 3.48
CA SER A 70 7.56 2.26 3.35
C SER A 70 6.17 2.23 3.98
N LEU A 71 5.42 1.14 3.81
CA LEU A 71 4.10 0.99 4.41
C LEU A 71 4.17 0.84 5.93
N GLU A 72 5.13 0.08 6.45
CA GLU A 72 5.35 -0.08 7.89
C GLU A 72 5.67 1.25 8.59
N GLU A 73 6.52 2.08 7.96
CA GLU A 73 6.85 3.42 8.43
C GLU A 73 5.59 4.30 8.53
N VAL A 74 4.75 4.30 7.49
CA VAL A 74 3.50 5.08 7.48
C VAL A 74 2.53 4.60 8.56
N ILE A 75 2.36 3.29 8.73
CA ILE A 75 1.48 2.72 9.76
C ILE A 75 1.93 3.20 11.15
N THR A 76 3.23 3.22 11.40
CA THR A 76 3.80 3.63 12.69
C THR A 76 3.62 5.13 12.95
N GLN A 77 3.59 5.96 11.90
CA GLN A 77 3.44 7.41 12.00
C GLN A 77 1.98 7.87 12.00
N THR A 78 1.02 6.99 11.66
CA THR A 78 -0.38 7.36 11.50
C THR A 78 -1.07 7.58 12.83
N ASP A 79 -1.79 8.70 12.96
CA ASP A 79 -2.70 8.93 14.08
C ASP A 79 -3.99 8.12 13.93
N PHE A 80 -4.14 7.06 14.74
CA PHE A 80 -5.32 6.20 14.76
C PHE A 80 -6.57 6.84 15.39
N GLN A 81 -6.48 8.03 15.99
CA GLN A 81 -7.66 8.80 16.43
C GLN A 81 -8.38 9.45 15.26
N ASN A 82 -7.67 9.81 14.19
CA ASN A 82 -8.30 10.39 13.02
C ASN A 82 -8.99 9.29 12.20
N LYS A 83 -10.32 9.19 12.33
CA LYS A 83 -11.16 8.19 11.65
C LYS A 83 -10.94 8.19 10.14
N GLU A 84 -10.91 9.37 9.53
CA GLU A 84 -10.78 9.51 8.09
C GLU A 84 -9.38 9.10 7.62
N ASN A 85 -8.34 9.57 8.30
CA ASN A 85 -6.97 9.20 7.96
C ASN A 85 -6.72 7.69 8.11
N LEU A 86 -7.22 7.08 9.20
CA LEU A 86 -7.15 5.63 9.40
C LEU A 86 -7.92 4.86 8.30
N HIS A 87 -9.11 5.34 7.90
CA HIS A 87 -9.85 4.74 6.80
C HIS A 87 -9.06 4.84 5.48
N ARG A 88 -8.49 6.00 5.17
CA ARG A 88 -7.67 6.22 3.96
C ARG A 88 -6.41 5.34 3.97
N LEU A 89 -5.75 5.19 5.11
CA LEU A 89 -4.62 4.28 5.26
C LEU A 89 -5.02 2.83 4.95
N ILE A 90 -6.12 2.34 5.55
CA ILE A 90 -6.63 1.00 5.29
C ILE A 90 -6.88 0.80 3.79
N ARG A 91 -7.58 1.74 3.14
CA ARG A 91 -7.86 1.70 1.70
C ARG A 91 -6.57 1.70 0.86
N SER A 92 -5.58 2.49 1.25
CA SER A 92 -4.28 2.55 0.58
C SER A 92 -3.52 1.22 0.65
N LEU A 93 -3.52 0.59 1.83
CA LEU A 93 -2.91 -0.73 2.03
C LEU A 93 -3.64 -1.83 1.25
N GLU A 94 -4.99 -1.79 1.24
CA GLU A 94 -5.81 -2.71 0.45
C GLU A 94 -5.47 -2.62 -1.03
N GLU A 95 -5.52 -1.43 -1.63
CA GLU A 95 -5.24 -1.26 -3.06
C GLU A 95 -3.77 -1.61 -3.39
N THR A 96 -2.83 -1.31 -2.50
CA THR A 96 -1.43 -1.75 -2.67
C THR A 96 -1.36 -3.27 -2.73
N ASN A 97 -2.02 -3.95 -1.79
CA ASN A 97 -2.02 -5.40 -1.73
C ASN A 97 -2.71 -6.03 -2.95
N GLU A 98 -3.83 -5.46 -3.41
CA GLU A 98 -4.51 -5.93 -4.61
C GLU A 98 -3.61 -5.82 -5.84
N VAL A 99 -2.88 -4.71 -6.02
CA VAL A 99 -1.89 -4.58 -7.10
C VAL A 99 -0.82 -5.67 -7.00
N LEU A 100 -0.27 -5.92 -5.81
CA LEU A 100 0.74 -6.95 -5.62
C LEU A 100 0.20 -8.37 -5.93
N LYS A 101 -1.03 -8.67 -5.51
CA LYS A 101 -1.67 -9.97 -5.79
C LYS A 101 -1.88 -10.21 -7.28
N GLU A 102 -2.08 -9.18 -8.10
CA GLU A 102 -2.17 -9.36 -9.56
C GLU A 102 -0.91 -10.04 -10.14
N PHE A 103 0.27 -9.86 -9.51
CA PHE A 103 1.52 -10.50 -9.92
C PHE A 103 1.70 -11.93 -9.37
N LEU A 104 0.91 -12.35 -8.36
CA LEU A 104 0.92 -13.73 -7.87
C LEU A 104 0.36 -14.71 -8.92
N TYR A 105 -0.52 -14.24 -9.78
CA TYR A 105 -1.16 -15.07 -10.81
C TYR A 105 -0.45 -15.01 -12.17
N GLY A 106 0.48 -14.08 -12.35
CA GLY A 106 1.26 -13.95 -13.59
C GLY A 106 2.46 -14.89 -13.64
N ASP A 107 2.90 -15.25 -14.85
CA ASP A 107 4.08 -16.11 -15.07
C ASP A 107 5.39 -15.31 -15.23
N GLN A 108 5.31 -13.98 -15.13
CA GLN A 108 6.45 -13.08 -15.35
C GLN A 108 7.50 -13.17 -14.25
N ILE A 109 7.09 -13.53 -13.03
CA ILE A 109 7.91 -13.73 -11.84
C ILE A 109 7.89 -15.22 -11.50
N ARG A 110 9.07 -15.85 -11.52
CA ARG A 110 9.19 -17.30 -11.25
C ARG A 110 9.15 -17.63 -9.76
N ASP A 111 9.87 -16.84 -8.96
CA ASP A 111 9.90 -17.01 -7.51
C ASP A 111 8.92 -16.02 -6.88
N LYS A 112 7.85 -16.55 -6.29
CA LYS A 112 6.77 -15.76 -5.68
C LYS A 112 6.87 -15.74 -4.15
N SER A 113 7.97 -16.23 -3.57
CA SER A 113 8.12 -16.36 -2.11
C SER A 113 8.08 -15.01 -1.40
N VAL A 114 8.88 -14.04 -1.85
CA VAL A 114 8.90 -12.68 -1.29
C VAL A 114 7.57 -11.97 -1.51
N LEU A 115 7.01 -12.06 -2.73
CA LEU A 115 5.70 -11.49 -3.06
C LEU A 115 4.59 -12.02 -2.13
N SER A 116 4.55 -13.34 -1.93
CA SER A 116 3.56 -13.98 -1.05
C SER A 116 3.72 -13.53 0.40
N LYS A 117 4.97 -13.44 0.88
CA LYS A 117 5.29 -12.95 2.22
C LYS A 117 4.85 -11.50 2.42
N VAL A 118 5.21 -10.61 1.49
CA VAL A 118 4.87 -9.18 1.56
C VAL A 118 3.36 -8.98 1.47
N SER A 119 2.68 -9.63 0.52
CA SER A 119 1.22 -9.56 0.38
C SER A 119 0.48 -10.08 1.62
N GLY A 120 0.95 -11.19 2.19
CA GLY A 120 0.43 -11.73 3.44
C GLY A 120 0.59 -10.77 4.62
N LYS A 121 1.77 -10.13 4.75
CA LYS A 121 2.04 -9.16 5.82
C LYS A 121 1.17 -7.91 5.69
N ILE A 122 0.98 -7.39 4.49
CA ILE A 122 0.07 -6.26 4.24
C ILE A 122 -1.38 -6.66 4.59
N GLY A 123 -1.80 -7.88 4.25
CA GLY A 123 -3.11 -8.41 4.64
C GLY A 123 -3.30 -8.45 6.16
N GLU A 124 -2.30 -8.91 6.90
CA GLU A 124 -2.29 -8.90 8.37
C GLU A 124 -2.45 -7.47 8.93
N TRP A 125 -1.69 -6.50 8.39
CA TRP A 125 -1.81 -5.10 8.78
C TRP A 125 -3.20 -4.53 8.52
N VAL A 126 -3.79 -4.80 7.34
CA VAL A 126 -5.15 -4.37 6.99
C VAL A 126 -6.16 -4.90 8.00
N GLU A 127 -6.12 -6.19 8.34
CA GLU A 127 -7.05 -6.76 9.29
C GLU A 127 -6.86 -6.19 10.70
N ASN A 128 -5.61 -6.02 11.16
CA ASN A 128 -5.32 -5.38 12.43
C ASN A 128 -5.85 -3.93 12.49
N LEU A 129 -5.63 -3.14 11.44
CA LEU A 129 -6.12 -1.76 11.36
C LEU A 129 -7.64 -1.69 11.25
N LYS A 130 -8.30 -2.64 10.57
CA LYS A 130 -9.77 -2.74 10.55
C LYS A 130 -10.33 -3.07 11.92
N MET A 131 -9.71 -3.99 12.67
CA MET A 131 -10.09 -4.28 14.04
C MET A 131 -9.93 -3.04 14.92
N GLU A 132 -8.82 -2.32 14.75
CA GLU A 132 -8.55 -1.08 15.48
C GLU A 132 -9.56 0.02 15.15
N PHE A 133 -9.89 0.18 13.87
CA PHE A 133 -10.92 1.09 13.39
C PHE A 133 -12.28 0.77 14.04
N LYS A 134 -12.69 -0.50 14.04
CA LYS A 134 -13.92 -0.94 14.70
C LYS A 134 -13.88 -0.71 16.21
N ARG A 135 -12.76 -0.98 16.87
CA ARG A 135 -12.59 -0.79 18.31
C ARG A 135 -12.71 0.67 18.72
N ARG A 136 -12.08 1.58 17.97
CA ARG A 136 -12.04 3.02 18.28
C ARG A 136 -13.29 3.76 17.81
N HIS A 137 -13.77 3.44 16.62
CA HIS A 137 -14.79 4.23 15.92
C HIS A 137 -16.13 3.49 15.75
N GLY A 138 -16.17 2.18 15.99
CA GLY A 138 -17.32 1.30 15.73
C GLY A 138 -18.18 0.97 16.95
N GLY A 139 -17.98 1.61 18.12
CA GLY A 139 -18.79 1.34 19.29
C GLY A 139 -20.28 1.67 19.08
N LEU A 140 -21.16 0.70 19.36
CA LEU A 140 -22.63 0.90 19.51
C LEU A 140 -22.98 2.15 20.33
N LEU A 141 -22.13 2.52 21.29
CA LEU A 141 -22.26 3.74 22.10
C LEU A 141 -22.10 5.05 21.31
N ASN A 142 -21.23 5.10 20.29
CA ASN A 142 -21.10 6.29 19.43
C ASN A 142 -22.28 6.41 18.46
N PHE A 143 -22.83 5.28 18.01
CA PHE A 143 -24.04 5.23 17.20
C PHE A 143 -25.27 5.69 18.01
N ILE A 144 -25.46 5.16 19.22
CA ILE A 144 -26.53 5.59 20.13
C ILE A 144 -26.35 7.06 20.53
N LYS A 145 -25.13 7.51 20.86
CA LYS A 145 -24.88 8.94 21.12
C LYS A 145 -25.12 9.83 19.90
N SER A 146 -24.92 9.35 18.68
CA SER A 146 -25.24 10.13 17.47
C SER A 146 -26.74 10.18 17.16
N LEU A 147 -27.51 9.18 17.59
CA LEU A 147 -28.97 9.13 17.43
C LEU A 147 -29.72 9.90 18.53
N PHE A 148 -29.14 10.03 19.72
CA PHE A 148 -29.72 10.72 20.88
C PHE A 148 -28.95 11.99 21.28
N GLY A 149 -27.96 12.40 20.49
CA GLY A 149 -27.09 13.55 20.71
C GLY A 149 -27.26 14.64 19.66
N LYS A 150 -28.51 14.93 19.33
CA LYS A 150 -29.09 16.25 19.05
C LYS A 150 -30.59 16.16 19.33
#